data_AF-A0A9R1CQR9-F1
#
_entry.id   AF-A0A9R1CQR9-F1
#
_cell.length_a   1.000
_cell.length_b   1.000
_cell.length_c   1.000
_cell.angle_alpha   90.00
_cell.angle_beta   90.00
_cell.angle_gamma   90.00
#
_symmetry.space_group_name_H-M   'P 1'
#
loop_
_entity.id
_entity.type
_entity.pdbx_description
1 polymer ?
#
loop_
_entity_poly.entity_id
_entity_poly.type
_entity_poly.pdbx_seq_one_letter_code
_entity_poly.pdbx_strand_id
1 'polypeptide(L)'
;MDDDSEADFEHERRKARELLDDDSITAFYLGVVRDGETADTTFAQTADDPEQEGLQALSLLATHVRIVASEAGVDPATVAGDAATLAGQMEELTPGELAETGTEGDERAE
;
A
#
# COMPACT_ATOMS: atom_id res chain seq x y z
N MET A 1 -11.45 -7.02 23.86
CA MET A 1 -12.05 -5.86 23.17
C MET A 1 -11.89 -6.04 21.66
N ASP A 2 -11.73 -7.28 21.21
CA ASP A 2 -11.23 -7.64 19.89
C ASP A 2 -12.38 -7.99 18.93
N ASP A 3 -13.53 -8.38 19.48
CA ASP A 3 -14.73 -8.78 18.72
C ASP A 3 -15.35 -7.60 17.93
N ASP A 4 -15.37 -6.40 18.51
CA ASP A 4 -15.87 -5.19 17.84
C ASP A 4 -14.94 -4.74 16.69
N SER A 5 -13.62 -4.82 16.88
CA SER A 5 -12.65 -4.46 15.83
C SER A 5 -12.63 -5.46 14.67
N GLU A 6 -12.80 -6.75 14.96
CA GLU A 6 -12.93 -7.78 13.93
C GLU A 6 -14.23 -7.62 13.13
N ALA A 7 -15.33 -7.28 13.81
CA ALA A 7 -16.62 -7.00 13.16
C ALA A 7 -16.57 -5.75 12.27
N ASP A 8 -15.93 -4.67 12.72
CA ASP A 8 -15.73 -3.44 11.95
C ASP A 8 -14.84 -3.69 10.71
N PHE A 9 -13.75 -4.45 10.89
CA PHE A 9 -12.88 -4.84 9.78
C PHE A 9 -13.64 -5.66 8.73
N GLU A 10 -14.41 -6.65 9.17
CA GLU A 10 -15.18 -7.49 8.25
C GLU A 10 -16.34 -6.73 7.61
N HIS A 11 -16.84 -5.68 8.27
CA HIS A 11 -17.79 -4.74 7.70
C HIS A 11 -17.19 -3.95 6.53
N GLU A 12 -16.06 -3.28 6.74
CA GLU A 12 -15.41 -2.49 5.70
C GLU A 12 -14.90 -3.39 4.56
N ARG A 13 -14.43 -4.61 4.84
CA ARG A 13 -14.02 -5.56 3.80
C ARG A 13 -15.17 -5.94 2.86
N ARG A 14 -16.38 -6.15 3.39
CA ARG A 14 -17.56 -6.46 2.59
C ARG A 14 -17.98 -5.27 1.72
N LYS A 15 -18.01 -4.08 2.31
CA LYS A 15 -18.32 -2.84 1.61
C LYS A 15 -17.34 -2.56 0.49
N ALA A 16 -16.04 -2.81 0.70
CA ALA A 16 -15.04 -2.71 -0.35
C ALA A 16 -15.30 -3.68 -1.52
N ARG A 17 -15.73 -4.92 -1.23
CA ARG A 17 -16.13 -5.87 -2.29
C ARG A 17 -17.36 -5.41 -3.05
N GLU A 18 -18.38 -4.93 -2.33
CA GLU A 18 -19.61 -4.40 -2.95
C GLU A 18 -19.32 -3.20 -3.87
N LEU A 19 -18.36 -2.34 -3.49
CA LEU A 19 -17.90 -1.26 -4.35
C LEU A 19 -17.20 -1.82 -5.59
N LEU A 20 -16.27 -2.77 -5.43
CA LEU A 20 -15.51 -3.36 -6.55
C LEU A 20 -16.39 -4.13 -7.56
N ASP A 21 -17.55 -4.60 -7.15
CA ASP A 21 -18.54 -5.24 -8.03
C ASP A 21 -19.34 -4.23 -8.89
N ASP A 22 -19.13 -2.92 -8.71
CA ASP A 22 -19.80 -1.87 -9.49
C ASP A 22 -19.10 -1.65 -10.86
N ASP A 23 -19.83 -1.92 -11.95
CA ASP A 23 -19.36 -1.76 -13.33
C ASP A 23 -18.96 -0.32 -13.70
N SER A 24 -19.32 0.68 -12.89
CA SER A 24 -18.96 2.08 -13.11
C SER A 24 -17.56 2.44 -12.61
N ILE A 25 -16.88 1.54 -11.87
CA ILE A 25 -15.50 1.77 -11.42
C ILE A 25 -14.55 1.71 -12.61
N THR A 26 -13.85 2.83 -12.85
CA THR A 26 -12.85 2.92 -13.93
C THR A 26 -11.42 2.76 -13.44
N ALA A 27 -11.17 2.84 -12.12
CA ALA A 27 -9.84 2.69 -11.55
C ALA A 27 -9.91 2.24 -10.07
N PHE A 28 -8.94 1.43 -9.64
CA PHE A 28 -8.77 1.05 -8.24
C PHE A 28 -7.31 0.78 -7.88
N TYR A 29 -6.99 0.96 -6.61
CA TYR A 29 -5.74 0.55 -5.97
C TYR A 29 -6.08 -0.33 -4.77
N LEU A 30 -5.49 -1.52 -4.72
CA LEU A 30 -5.70 -2.50 -3.66
C LEU A 30 -4.36 -2.86 -3.04
N GLY A 31 -4.27 -2.79 -1.71
CA GLY A 31 -3.15 -3.32 -0.92
C GLY A 31 -3.66 -4.40 0.04
N VAL A 32 -3.04 -5.58 0.04
CA VAL A 32 -3.36 -6.68 0.96
C VAL A 32 -2.19 -6.95 1.88
N VAL A 33 -2.31 -6.60 3.16
CA VAL A 33 -1.28 -6.85 4.17
C VAL A 33 -1.47 -8.25 4.77
N ARG A 34 -0.41 -9.07 4.76
CA ARG A 34 -0.36 -10.35 5.46
C ARG A 34 0.76 -10.35 6.49
N ASP A 35 0.46 -10.90 7.67
CA ASP A 35 1.43 -11.14 8.74
C ASP A 35 2.28 -9.91 9.12
N GLY A 36 1.74 -8.71 8.91
CA GLY A 36 2.39 -7.44 9.28
C GLY A 36 3.56 -6.98 8.40
N GLU A 37 3.98 -7.77 7.39
CA GLU A 37 5.28 -7.54 6.73
C GLU A 37 5.21 -7.38 5.21
N THR A 38 4.19 -7.90 4.53
CA THR A 38 4.08 -7.76 3.06
C THR A 38 2.68 -7.32 2.63
N ALA A 39 2.65 -6.17 1.94
CA ALA A 39 1.47 -5.67 1.24
C ALA A 39 1.55 -6.10 -0.23
N ASP A 40 0.74 -7.06 -0.65
CA ASP A 40 0.50 -7.30 -2.09
C ASP A 40 -0.29 -6.11 -2.62
N THR A 41 0.35 -5.23 -3.41
CA THR A 41 -0.32 -4.08 -4.02
C THR A 41 -0.60 -4.31 -5.50
N THR A 42 -1.82 -4.00 -5.94
CA THR A 42 -2.22 -4.03 -7.35
C THR A 42 -2.92 -2.73 -7.71
N PHE A 43 -2.63 -2.26 -8.92
CA PHE A 43 -3.27 -1.10 -9.53
C PHE A 43 -3.83 -1.50 -10.89
N ALA A 44 -5.08 -1.13 -11.14
CA ALA A 44 -5.70 -1.29 -12.45
C ALA A 44 -6.60 -0.09 -12.74
N GLN A 45 -6.54 0.38 -13.99
CA GLN A 45 -7.35 1.48 -14.47
C GLN A 45 -7.66 1.35 -15.95
N THR A 46 -8.77 1.96 -16.36
CA THR A 46 -9.17 2.15 -17.75
C THR A 46 -9.20 3.65 -18.03
N ALA A 47 -8.46 4.10 -19.03
CA ALA A 47 -8.45 5.49 -19.47
C ALA A 47 -8.48 5.59 -21.00
N ASP A 48 -9.17 6.60 -21.51
CA ASP A 48 -9.28 6.85 -22.95
C ASP A 48 -8.03 7.53 -23.53
N ASP A 49 -7.22 8.22 -22.69
CA ASP A 49 -5.96 8.85 -23.07
C ASP A 49 -4.92 8.90 -21.92
N PRO A 50 -3.62 9.05 -22.25
CA PRO A 50 -2.52 9.03 -21.27
C PRO A 50 -2.51 10.19 -20.25
N GLU A 51 -3.09 11.33 -20.59
CA GLU A 51 -3.12 12.50 -19.71
C GLU A 51 -4.20 12.33 -18.63
N GLN A 52 -5.34 11.74 -19.00
CA GLN A 52 -6.36 11.30 -18.05
C GLN A 52 -5.84 10.20 -17.12
N GLU A 53 -5.04 9.25 -17.63
CA GLU A 53 -4.39 8.22 -16.83
C GLU A 53 -3.51 8.82 -15.72
N GLY A 54 -2.64 9.78 -16.05
CA GLY A 54 -1.79 10.44 -15.07
C GLY A 54 -2.55 11.20 -13.99
N LEU A 55 -3.62 11.92 -14.36
CA LEU A 55 -4.44 12.68 -13.40
C LEU A 55 -5.25 11.77 -12.47
N GLN A 56 -5.73 10.63 -12.97
CA GLN A 56 -6.44 9.64 -12.15
C GLN A 56 -5.50 9.00 -11.12
N ALA A 57 -4.31 8.59 -11.54
CA ALA A 57 -3.28 8.05 -10.64
C ALA A 57 -2.90 9.06 -9.55
N LEU A 58 -2.70 10.33 -9.91
CA LEU A 58 -2.40 11.40 -8.95
C LEU A 58 -3.55 11.67 -7.97
N SER A 59 -4.80 11.62 -8.45
CA SER A 59 -5.99 11.82 -7.61
C SER A 59 -6.15 10.69 -6.58
N LEU A 60 -5.84 9.46 -6.99
CA LEU A 60 -5.86 8.30 -6.12
C LEU A 60 -4.74 8.37 -5.07
N LEU A 61 -3.52 8.73 -5.48
CA LEU A 61 -2.41 8.96 -4.55
C LEU A 61 -2.76 10.06 -3.53
N ALA A 62 -3.32 11.18 -3.99
CA ALA A 62 -3.73 12.27 -3.10
C ALA A 62 -4.80 11.82 -2.09
N THR A 63 -5.71 10.93 -2.49
CA THR A 63 -6.70 10.33 -1.59
C THR A 63 -6.02 9.45 -0.55
N HIS A 64 -5.07 8.60 -0.96
CA HIS A 64 -4.32 7.74 -0.06
C HIS A 64 -3.52 8.54 0.97
N VAL A 65 -2.79 9.58 0.53
CA VAL A 65 -2.02 10.48 1.40
C VAL A 65 -2.93 11.12 2.46
N ARG A 66 -4.15 11.55 2.10
CA ARG A 66 -5.11 12.13 3.04
C ARG A 66 -5.58 11.13 4.10
N ILE A 67 -5.85 9.89 3.72
CA ILE A 67 -6.27 8.83 4.64
C ILE A 67 -5.17 8.57 5.66
N VAL A 68 -3.95 8.29 5.19
CA VAL A 68 -2.79 8.02 6.04
C VAL A 68 -2.49 9.20 6.98
N ALA A 69 -2.56 10.44 6.46
CA ALA A 69 -2.35 11.64 7.26
C ALA A 69 -3.39 11.76 8.40
N SER A 70 -4.66 11.47 8.11
CA SER A 70 -5.73 11.47 9.11
C SER A 70 -5.52 10.40 10.18
N GLU A 71 -5.06 9.21 9.81
CA GLU A 71 -4.81 8.10 10.74
C GLU A 71 -3.58 8.36 11.63
N ALA A 72 -2.51 8.91 11.05
CA ALA A 72 -1.28 9.23 11.75
C ALA A 72 -1.35 10.56 12.53
N GLY A 73 -2.38 11.38 12.30
CA GLY A 73 -2.53 12.69 12.95
C GLY A 73 -1.47 13.71 12.51
N VAL A 74 -1.00 13.63 11.26
CA VAL A 74 0.03 14.50 10.68
C VAL A 74 -0.50 15.24 9.45
N ASP A 75 0.27 16.20 8.94
CA ASP A 75 -0.09 16.93 7.72
C ASP A 75 0.12 16.05 6.46
N PRO A 76 -0.76 16.13 5.45
CA PRO A 76 -0.58 15.43 4.17
C PRO A 76 0.79 15.63 3.52
N ALA A 77 1.40 16.82 3.63
CA ALA A 77 2.72 17.07 3.07
C ALA A 77 3.83 16.28 3.78
N THR A 78 3.68 16.00 5.07
CA THR A 78 4.61 15.15 5.84
C THR A 78 4.56 13.72 5.30
N VAL A 79 3.35 13.14 5.16
CA VAL A 79 3.17 11.79 4.61
C VAL A 79 3.75 11.67 3.21
N ALA A 80 3.51 12.67 2.33
CA ALA A 80 4.04 12.66 0.98
C ALA A 80 5.59 12.70 0.98
N GLY A 81 6.21 13.48 1.87
CA GLY A 81 7.67 13.54 2.00
C GLY A 81 8.29 12.25 2.54
N ASP A 82 7.66 11.64 3.54
CA ASP A 82 8.11 10.38 4.12
C ASP A 82 7.98 9.24 3.09
N ALA A 83 6.86 9.17 2.38
CA ALA A 83 6.64 8.19 1.31
C ALA A 83 7.67 8.34 0.18
N ALA A 84 8.00 9.57 -0.23
CA ALA A 84 9.04 9.82 -1.23
C ALA A 84 10.43 9.37 -0.75
N THR A 85 10.73 9.57 0.54
CA THR A 85 11.98 9.11 1.16
C THR A 85 12.07 7.59 1.18
N LEU A 86 11.00 6.90 1.58
CA LEU A 86 10.93 5.43 1.58
C LEU A 86 11.04 4.85 0.17
N ALA A 87 10.36 5.45 -0.82
CA ALA A 87 10.45 5.02 -2.21
C ALA A 87 11.90 5.10 -2.74
N GLY A 88 12.63 6.16 -2.40
CA GLY A 88 14.05 6.28 -2.75
C GLY A 88 14.93 5.20 -2.12
N GLN A 89 14.66 4.81 -0.87
CA GLN A 89 15.40 3.74 -0.19
C GLN A 89 15.13 2.36 -0.80
N MET A 90 13.90 2.11 -1.28
CA MET A 90 13.56 0.85 -1.95
C MET A 90 14.29 0.67 -3.29
N GLU A 91 14.61 1.76 -4.00
CA GLU A 91 15.46 1.72 -5.20
C GLU A 91 16.94 1.47 -4.86
N GLU A 92 17.38 1.79 -3.63
CA GLU A 92 18.76 1.61 -3.17
C GLU A 92 19.07 0.20 -2.65
N LEU A 93 18.05 -0.61 -2.32
CA LEU A 93 18.23 -2.01 -1.91
C LEU A 93 18.51 -2.89 -3.13
N THR A 94 19.75 -3.36 -3.25
CA THR A 94 20.10 -4.30 -4.32
C THR A 94 19.61 -5.73 -3.98
N PRO A 95 19.28 -6.57 -4.98
CA PRO A 95 18.88 -7.96 -4.75
C PRO A 95 19.89 -8.81 -3.97
N GLY A 96 21.15 -8.35 -3.81
CA GLY A 96 22.18 -9.02 -3.03
C GLY A 96 21.99 -8.89 -1.51
N GLU A 97 21.44 -7.78 -1.03
CA GLU A 97 21.36 -7.49 0.41
C GLU A 97 20.23 -8.27 1.11
N LEU A 98 19.23 -8.73 0.35
CA LEU A 98 18.17 -9.64 0.83
C LEU A 98 18.65 -11.11 0.99
N ALA A 99 19.79 -11.48 0.38
CA ALA A 99 20.33 -12.83 0.45
C ALA A 99 21.34 -13.01 1.61
N GLU A 100 21.98 -11.94 2.07
CA GLU A 100 23.01 -12.00 3.12
C GLU A 100 22.42 -12.17 4.53
N THR A 101 21.18 -11.74 4.76
CA THR A 101 20.49 -11.95 6.05
C THR A 101 20.10 -13.40 6.36
N GLY A 102 20.33 -14.34 5.42
CA GLY A 102 20.01 -15.76 5.58
C GLY A 102 21.20 -16.72 5.79
N THR A 103 22.45 -16.25 5.69
CA THR A 103 23.62 -17.18 5.59
C THR A 103 24.69 -17.02 6.67
N GLU A 104 24.66 -16.01 7.54
CA GLU A 104 25.76 -15.78 8.50
C GLU A 104 25.62 -16.49 9.87
N GLY A 105 24.73 -17.48 10.00
CA GLY A 105 24.38 -18.08 11.30
C GLY A 105 24.96 -19.46 11.65
N ASP A 106 25.54 -20.22 10.72
CA ASP A 106 25.94 -21.63 10.99
C ASP A 106 27.36 -21.97 10.48
N GLU A 107 28.32 -21.12 10.81
CA GLU A 107 29.74 -21.49 10.81
C GLU A 107 30.36 -21.07 12.15
N ARG A 108 30.19 -21.90 13.19
CA ARG A 108 31.15 -22.15 14.30
C ARG A 108 30.48 -22.89 15.47
N ALA A 109 30.65 -24.21 15.52
CA ALA A 109 31.02 -24.96 16.74
C ALA A 109 31.25 -26.44 16.41
N GLU A 110 32.54 -26.78 16.31
CA GLU A 110 33.24 -28.06 16.64
C GLU A 110 32.65 -29.42 16.22
#